data_AF-A0A4U6D6S8-F1
#
_entry.id   AF-A0A4U6D6S8-F1
#
_cell.length_a   1.000
_cell.length_b   1.000
_cell.length_c   1.000
_cell.angle_alpha   90.00
_cell.angle_beta   90.00
_cell.angle_gamma   90.00
#
_symmetry.space_group_name_H-M   'P 1'
#
loop_
_entity.id
_entity.type
_entity.pdbx_description
1 polymer ?
#
loop_
_entity_poly.entity_id
_entity_poly.type
_entity_poly.pdbx_seq_one_letter_code
_entity_poly.pdbx_strand_id
1 'polypeptide(L)' 'MIGRKATGSPADLAVKLDLSERAVFEYIRAMREMGAPISFCPHRRTYYNEREVRFNMGFLGT' A
#
# COMPACT_ATOMS: atom_id res chain seq x y z
N MET A 1 5.10 -2.68 -4.89
CA MET A 1 5.05 -1.24 -5.21
C MET A 1 5.34 -0.34 -4.00
N ILE A 2 4.71 -0.55 -2.84
CA ILE A 2 4.96 0.26 -1.62
C ILE A 2 6.38 0.09 -1.08
N GLY A 3 6.92 -1.13 -1.06
CA GLY A 3 8.32 -1.37 -0.67
C GLY A 3 9.37 -0.75 -1.60
N ARG A 4 9.02 -0.52 -2.88
CA ARG A 4 9.86 0.18 -3.86
C ARG A 4 9.64 1.71 -3.86
N LYS A 5 8.73 2.23 -3.01
CA LYS A 5 8.39 3.66 -2.88
C LYS A 5 8.03 4.34 -4.22
N ALA A 6 7.38 3.59 -5.11
CA ALA A 6 7.05 4.02 -6.49
C ALA A 6 5.53 4.10 -6.72
N THR A 7 4.77 4.38 -5.68
CA THR A 7 3.30 4.38 -5.78
C THR A 7 2.76 5.61 -6.49
N GLY A 8 3.38 6.78 -6.33
CA GLY A 8 2.78 8.05 -6.74
C GLY A 8 1.68 8.48 -5.76
N SER A 9 0.91 9.50 -6.13
CA SER A 9 -0.26 9.93 -5.34
C SER A 9 -1.35 8.83 -5.31
N PRO A 10 -2.35 8.92 -4.43
CA PRO A 10 -3.44 7.94 -4.39
C PRO A 10 -4.11 7.72 -5.75
N ALA A 11 -4.34 8.80 -6.52
CA ALA A 11 -4.85 8.75 -7.89
C ALA A 11 -3.89 8.01 -8.85
N ASP A 12 -2.58 8.27 -8.77
CA ASP A 12 -1.59 7.57 -9.60
C ASP A 12 -1.55 6.07 -9.26
N LEU A 13 -1.69 5.73 -7.98
CA LEU A 13 -1.75 4.34 -7.53
C LEU A 13 -3.05 3.66 -7.99
N ALA A 14 -4.16 4.40 -8.06
CA ALA A 14 -5.44 3.92 -8.54
C ALA A 14 -5.35 3.50 -10.01
N VAL A 15 -4.77 4.36 -10.86
CA VAL A 15 -4.51 4.05 -12.28
C VAL A 15 -3.60 2.83 -12.42
N LYS A 16 -2.52 2.73 -11.62
CA LYS A 16 -1.58 1.60 -11.68
C LYS A 16 -2.20 0.27 -11.25
N LEU A 17 -3.18 0.30 -10.35
CA LEU A 17 -3.87 -0.89 -9.84
C LEU A 17 -5.18 -1.17 -10.59
N ASP A 18 -5.56 -0.34 -11.55
CA ASP A 18 -6.87 -0.35 -12.22
C ASP A 18 -8.03 -0.34 -11.20
N LEU A 19 -7.93 0.55 -10.22
CA LEU A 19 -8.88 0.73 -9.13
C LEU A 19 -9.41 2.16 -9.10
N SER A 20 -10.55 2.34 -8.44
CA SER A 20 -10.97 3.69 -8.02
C SER A 20 -10.08 4.21 -6.88
N GLU A 21 -9.96 5.52 -6.74
CA GLU A 21 -9.19 6.13 -5.65
C GLU A 21 -9.73 5.69 -4.28
N ARG A 22 -11.06 5.52 -4.15
CA ARG A 22 -11.69 4.95 -2.95
C ARG A 22 -11.20 3.53 -2.67
N ALA A 23 -11.15 2.67 -3.68
CA ALA A 23 -10.67 1.30 -3.53
C ALA A 23 -9.18 1.24 -3.14
N VAL A 24 -8.37 2.22 -3.59
CA VAL A 24 -6.98 2.38 -3.11
C VAL A 24 -6.93 2.68 -1.61
N PHE A 25 -7.79 3.58 -1.12
CA PHE A 25 -7.84 3.88 0.31
C PHE A 25 -8.25 2.65 1.14
N GLU A 26 -9.25 1.89 0.69
CA GLU A 26 -9.64 0.64 1.36
C GLU A 26 -8.53 -0.41 1.31
N TYR A 27 -7.81 -0.53 0.19
CA TYR A 27 -6.66 -1.41 0.06
C TYR A 27 -5.53 -1.05 1.05
N ILE A 28 -5.20 0.24 1.16
CA ILE A 28 -4.19 0.74 2.11
C ILE A 28 -4.64 0.52 3.55
N ARG A 29 -5.93 0.75 3.83
CA ARG A 29 -6.53 0.51 5.14
C ARG A 29 -6.42 -0.96 5.52
N ALA A 30 -6.83 -1.88 4.65
CA ALA A 30 -6.74 -3.32 4.90
C ALA A 30 -5.30 -3.75 5.19
N MET A 31 -4.31 -3.23 4.46
CA MET A 31 -2.90 -3.53 4.75
C MET A 31 -2.45 -3.01 6.11
N ARG A 32 -2.89 -1.82 6.53
CA ARG A 32 -2.59 -1.29 7.87
C ARG A 32 -3.24 -2.14 8.96
N GLU A 33 -4.48 -2.57 8.75
CA GLU A 33 -5.20 -3.47 9.67
C GLU A 33 -4.50 -4.84 9.80
N MET A 34 -3.83 -5.31 8.74
CA MET A 34 -2.97 -6.49 8.75
C MET A 34 -1.59 -6.24 9.40
N GLY A 35 -1.36 -5.07 10.02
CA GLY A 35 -0.14 -4.76 10.76
C GLY A 35 0.97 -4.10 9.93
N ALA A 36 0.70 -3.68 8.70
CA ALA A 36 1.69 -3.00 7.89
C ALA A 36 1.84 -1.52 8.29
N PRO A 37 3.06 -1.05 8.60
CA PRO A 37 3.33 0.34 8.97
C PRO A 37 3.44 1.21 7.71
N ILE A 38 2.33 1.41 7.02
CA ILE A 38 2.25 2.17 5.76
C ILE A 38 1.91 3.64 6.05
N SER A 39 2.79 4.54 5.64
CA SER A 39 2.59 5.99 5.70
C SER A 39 2.66 6.63 4.32
N PHE A 40 2.02 7.80 4.16
CA PHE A 40 2.05 8.57 2.92
C PHE A 40 2.94 9.80 3.11
N CYS A 41 3.91 9.99 2.20
CA CYS A 41 4.74 11.19 2.19
C CYS A 41 4.13 12.20 1.20
N PRO A 42 3.57 13.33 1.65
CA PRO A 42 2.96 14.32 0.75
C PRO A 42 3.99 15.00 -0.14
N HIS A 43 5.19 15.29 0.38
CA HIS A 43 6.26 15.92 -0.40
C HIS A 43 6.74 15.03 -1.56
N ARG A 44 6.89 13.73 -1.30
CA ARG A 44 7.33 12.74 -2.31
C ARG A 44 6.17 12.14 -3.10
N ARG A 45 4.92 12.47 -2.74
CA ARG A 45 3.68 11.87 -3.25
C ARG A 45 3.81 10.36 -3.38
N THR A 46 4.09 9.65 -2.30
CA THR A 46 4.16 8.19 -2.32
C THR A 46 3.85 7.57 -0.96
N TYR A 47 3.20 6.42 -0.98
CA TYR A 47 3.15 5.48 0.13
C TYR A 47 4.52 4.80 0.33
N TYR A 48 4.88 4.55 1.58
CA TYR A 48 6.10 3.87 2.00
C TYR A 48 5.87 3.08 3.29
N ASN A 49 6.66 2.03 3.51
CA ASN A 49 6.72 1.36 4.79
C ASN A 49 7.71 2.10 5.71
N GLU A 50 7.30 2.44 6.92
CA GLU A 50 8.15 3.12 7.91
C GLU A 50 9.29 2.23 8.42
N ARG A 51 9.06 0.92 8.40
CA ARG A 51 10.03 -0.11 8.77
C ARG A 51 10.00 -1.23 7.74
N GLU A 52 11.09 -1.99 7.64
CA GLU A 52 11.14 -3.13 6.73
C GLU A 52 10.14 -4.19 7.20
N VAL A 53 9.23 -4.59 6.32
CA VAL A 53 8.16 -5.56 6.62
C VAL A 53 8.18 -6.65 5.56
N ARG A 54 8.23 -7.89 6.01
CA ARG A 54 8.02 -9.06 5.16
C ARG A 54 6.54 -9.37 5.13
N PHE A 55 5.89 -9.06 4.02
CA PHE A 55 4.52 -9.51 3.78
C PHE A 55 4.55 -10.95 3.32
N ASN A 56 4.03 -11.85 4.14
CA ASN A 56 3.70 -13.22 3.74
C ASN A 56 2.17 -13.31 3.64
N MET A 57 1.68 -13.47 2.41
CA MET A 57 0.26 -13.71 2.14
C MET A 57 0.16 -15.10 1.50
N GLY A 58 -0.52 -16.02 2.18
CA GLY A 58 -0.68 -17.40 1.74
C GLY A 58 -1.71 -18.12 2.61
N PHE A 59 -2.31 -19.17 2.07
CA PHE A 59 -3.17 -20.06 2.85
C PHE A 59 -2.28 -21.03 3.61
N LEU A 60 -2.44 -21.11 4.93
CA LEU A 60 -1.91 -22.24 5.70
C LEU A 60 -2.79 -23.45 5.37
N GLY A 61 -2.33 -24.30 4.47
CA GLY A 61 -2.96 -25.60 4.23
C GLY A 61 -2.83 -26.46 5.50
N THR A 62 -3.95 -26.95 6.01
CA THR A 62 -4.02 -27.99 7.03
C THR A 62 -3.66 -29.34 6.47
#